data_AF-R5KYG2-F1
#
_entry.id   AF-R5KYG2-F1
#
_cell.length_a   1.000
_cell.length_b   1.000
_cell.length_c   1.000
_cell.angle_alpha   90.00
_cell.angle_beta   90.00
_cell.angle_gamma   90.00
#
_symmetry.space_group_name_H-M   'P 1'
#
loop_
_entity.id
_entity.type
_entity.pdbx_description
1 polymer ?
#
loop_
_entity_poly.entity_id
_entity_poly.type
_entity_poly.pdbx_seq_one_letter_code
_entity_poly.pdbx_strand_id
1 'polypeptide(L)'
;MNTKKTTTGYVTMNLRRCTACWECIKKCPKKVIGKAGFLCHKHAAFKNAAACIGCGKCIKTCPNGVFLKPDETVSIHKVNTGMSFGIERLLPIAFAASAVTGIGLHIAGHGGNHETWHNWAIAHIAATFVWLLSVAGHVKRHILWYRTFISKGLAKKDWITFSVSTLFLSVTITGLLLIAYIGGSKLGHWIIAL
;
A
#
# COMPACT_ATOMS: atom_id res chain seq x y z
N MET A 1 29.11 -11.42 -3.16
CA MET A 1 27.95 -11.30 -2.25
C MET A 1 27.35 -12.69 -2.03
N ASN A 2 27.43 -13.26 -0.83
CA ASN A 2 26.94 -14.61 -0.54
C ASN A 2 25.41 -14.57 -0.40
N THR A 3 24.69 -14.96 -1.45
CA THR A 3 23.23 -14.95 -1.46
C THR A 3 22.72 -15.94 -0.42
N LYS A 4 22.09 -15.42 0.65
CA LYS A 4 21.51 -16.26 1.69
C LYS A 4 20.38 -17.07 1.08
N LYS A 5 20.60 -18.36 0.84
CA LYS A 5 19.56 -19.28 0.35
C LYS A 5 18.50 -19.42 1.45
N THR A 6 17.34 -18.79 1.26
CA THR A 6 16.15 -18.89 2.13
C THR A 6 15.16 -19.95 1.68
N THR A 7 15.46 -20.65 0.59
CA THR A 7 14.52 -21.57 -0.06
C THR A 7 15.23 -22.86 -0.47
N THR A 8 14.51 -23.97 -0.31
CA THR A 8 14.83 -25.30 -0.85
C THR A 8 13.69 -25.73 -1.78
N GLY A 9 13.84 -26.85 -2.51
CA GLY A 9 12.76 -27.38 -3.35
C GLY A 9 11.48 -27.76 -2.60
N TYR A 10 11.53 -27.88 -1.27
CA TYR A 10 10.42 -28.39 -0.46
C TYR A 10 9.97 -27.45 0.67
N VAL A 11 10.79 -26.47 1.04
CA VAL A 11 10.57 -25.60 2.20
C VAL A 11 11.16 -24.23 1.94
N THR A 12 10.40 -23.19 2.25
CA THR A 12 10.85 -21.78 2.28
C THR A 12 10.89 -21.27 3.71
N MET A 13 11.75 -20.30 4.02
CA MET A 13 11.86 -19.70 5.36
C MET A 13 11.71 -18.18 5.36
N ASN A 14 10.92 -17.65 6.30
CA ASN A 14 10.81 -16.22 6.58
C ASN A 14 11.64 -15.84 7.82
N LEU A 15 12.81 -15.25 7.57
CA LEU A 15 13.79 -14.92 8.62
C LEU A 15 13.32 -13.85 9.61
N ARG A 16 12.32 -13.02 9.27
CA ARG A 16 11.84 -11.93 10.16
C ARG A 16 11.26 -12.44 11.47
N ARG A 17 10.76 -13.68 11.48
CA ARG A 17 10.16 -14.33 12.66
C ARG A 17 11.16 -15.23 13.40
N CYS A 18 12.40 -15.33 12.93
CA CYS A 18 13.39 -16.21 13.52
C CYS A 18 14.02 -15.58 14.76
N THR A 19 13.72 -16.13 15.94
CA THR A 19 14.37 -15.74 17.20
C THR A 19 15.64 -16.52 17.50
N ALA A 20 16.15 -17.30 16.54
CA ALA A 20 17.34 -18.12 16.67
C ALA A 20 17.30 -19.12 17.86
N CYS A 21 16.15 -19.75 18.11
CA CYS A 21 16.00 -20.79 19.15
C CYS A 21 16.67 -22.13 18.82
N TRP A 22 17.08 -22.31 17.55
CA TRP A 22 17.79 -23.49 17.03
C TRP A 22 17.06 -24.84 17.04
N GLU A 23 15.76 -24.87 17.37
CA GLU A 23 15.01 -26.13 17.42
C GLU A 23 14.93 -26.84 16.05
N CYS A 24 14.77 -26.07 14.99
CA CYS A 24 14.80 -26.57 13.61
C CYS A 24 16.12 -27.25 13.23
N ILE A 25 17.26 -26.82 13.79
CA ILE A 25 18.57 -27.43 13.55
C ILE A 25 18.64 -28.81 14.20
N LYS A 26 18.19 -28.92 15.46
CA LYS A 26 18.21 -30.18 16.22
C LYS A 26 17.35 -31.26 15.56
N LYS A 27 16.17 -30.88 15.03
CA LYS A 27 15.20 -31.83 14.47
C LYS A 27 15.42 -32.14 12.98
N CYS A 28 16.38 -31.50 12.31
CA CYS A 28 16.65 -31.73 10.89
C CYS A 28 17.47 -33.01 10.68
N PRO A 29 16.90 -34.09 10.11
CA PRO A 29 17.60 -35.37 9.98
C PRO A 29 18.79 -35.31 9.00
N LYS A 30 18.68 -34.45 7.98
CA LYS A 30 19.72 -34.25 6.96
C LYS A 30 20.68 -33.11 7.29
N LYS A 31 20.57 -32.48 8.48
CA LYS A 31 21.41 -31.37 8.94
C LYS A 31 21.56 -30.22 7.90
N VAL A 32 20.49 -29.98 7.14
CA VAL A 32 20.43 -28.99 6.06
C VAL A 32 20.45 -27.55 6.59
N ILE A 33 19.93 -27.37 7.81
CA ILE A 33 19.79 -26.08 8.49
C ILE A 33 20.97 -25.88 9.43
N GLY A 34 21.64 -24.75 9.31
CA GLY A 34 22.75 -24.35 10.18
C GLY A 34 22.52 -23.01 10.84
N LYS A 35 23.43 -22.65 11.75
CA LYS A 35 23.47 -21.32 12.36
C LYS A 35 24.08 -20.34 11.36
N ALA A 36 23.44 -19.17 11.22
CA ALA A 36 23.97 -18.05 10.48
C ALA A 36 23.86 -16.78 11.33
N GLY A 37 24.89 -15.95 11.26
CA GLY A 37 24.89 -14.65 11.90
C GLY A 37 26.29 -14.09 12.06
N PHE A 38 26.39 -12.77 12.00
CA PHE A 38 27.59 -12.01 12.30
C PHE A 38 27.22 -11.01 13.40
N LEU A 39 28.09 -10.92 14.42
CA LEU A 39 28.03 -10.12 15.66
C LEU A 39 26.67 -9.99 16.37
N CYS A 40 25.62 -9.41 15.77
CA CYS A 40 24.33 -9.13 16.42
C CYS A 40 23.10 -9.76 15.74
N HIS A 41 23.26 -10.49 14.62
CA HIS A 41 22.13 -11.02 13.87
C HIS A 41 22.17 -12.54 13.68
N LYS A 42 21.72 -13.29 14.70
CA LYS A 42 21.63 -14.75 14.68
C LYS A 42 20.30 -15.21 14.06
N HIS A 43 20.36 -16.17 13.16
CA HIS A 43 19.20 -16.79 12.50
C HIS A 43 19.57 -18.19 11.97
N ALA A 44 18.55 -18.99 11.68
CA ALA A 44 18.73 -20.23 10.93
C ALA A 44 19.00 -19.90 9.45
N ALA A 45 19.86 -20.68 8.79
CA ALA A 45 20.08 -20.60 7.34
C ALA A 45 20.29 -21.97 6.73
N PHE A 46 19.93 -22.14 5.46
CA PHE A 46 20.24 -23.37 4.73
C PHE A 46 21.72 -23.39 4.35
N LYS A 47 22.44 -24.40 4.86
CA LYS A 47 23.85 -24.64 4.52
C LYS A 47 23.98 -25.62 3.35
N ASN A 48 23.12 -26.65 3.31
CA ASN A 48 23.07 -27.63 2.23
C ASN A 48 21.62 -27.84 1.77
N ALA A 49 21.08 -26.86 1.05
CA ALA A 49 19.71 -26.87 0.55
C ALA A 49 19.39 -28.09 -0.33
N ALA A 50 20.37 -28.62 -1.07
CA ALA A 50 20.20 -29.75 -1.98
C ALA A 50 19.93 -31.07 -1.24
N ALA A 51 20.44 -31.24 -0.02
CA ALA A 51 20.18 -32.41 0.81
C ALA A 51 18.80 -32.39 1.51
N CYS A 52 17.98 -31.36 1.26
CA CYS A 52 16.63 -31.29 1.80
C CYS A 52 15.74 -32.34 1.13
N ILE A 53 15.12 -33.19 1.94
CA ILE A 53 14.20 -34.26 1.48
C ILE A 53 12.72 -33.90 1.71
N GLY A 54 12.41 -32.66 2.10
CA GLY A 54 11.03 -32.23 2.30
C GLY A 54 10.25 -32.84 3.47
N CYS A 55 10.93 -33.45 4.46
CA CYS A 55 10.26 -34.13 5.58
C CYS A 55 9.36 -33.27 6.50
N GLY A 56 9.35 -31.94 6.35
CA GLY A 56 8.46 -31.03 7.08
C GLY A 56 8.69 -30.88 8.59
N LYS A 57 9.69 -31.56 9.19
CA LYS A 57 9.96 -31.45 10.64
C LYS A 57 10.27 -30.03 11.11
N CYS A 58 10.96 -29.24 10.28
CA CYS A 58 11.25 -27.83 10.57
C CYS A 58 10.00 -26.96 10.65
N ILE A 59 8.97 -27.26 9.85
CA ILE A 59 7.67 -26.59 9.86
C ILE A 59 6.94 -26.91 11.17
N LYS A 60 6.85 -28.21 11.51
CA LYS A 60 6.15 -28.66 12.73
C LYS A 60 6.82 -28.19 14.02
N THR A 61 8.15 -28.13 14.07
CA THR A 61 8.89 -27.86 15.30
C THR A 61 9.14 -26.38 15.57
N CYS A 62 8.91 -25.49 14.59
CA CYS A 62 9.25 -24.09 14.73
C CYS A 62 8.12 -23.32 15.44
N PRO A 63 8.34 -22.83 16.68
CA PRO A 63 7.27 -22.13 17.43
C PRO A 63 6.87 -20.80 16.78
N ASN A 64 7.79 -20.18 16.05
CA ASN A 64 7.54 -18.88 15.40
C ASN A 64 7.02 -19.02 13.96
N GLY A 65 6.75 -20.24 13.47
CA GLY A 65 6.23 -20.45 12.12
C GLY A 65 7.15 -19.89 11.03
N VAL A 66 8.47 -20.07 11.16
CA VAL A 66 9.47 -19.55 10.21
C VAL A 66 9.46 -20.31 8.89
N PHE A 67 9.15 -21.60 8.89
CA PHE A 67 9.23 -22.47 7.72
C PHE A 67 7.83 -22.72 7.14
N LEU A 68 7.71 -22.63 5.81
CA LEU A 68 6.46 -22.81 5.06
C LEU A 68 6.68 -23.78 3.90
N LYS A 69 5.62 -24.43 3.44
CA LYS A 69 5.68 -25.23 2.22
C LYS A 69 5.56 -24.32 0.98
N PRO A 70 6.28 -24.59 -0.13
CA PRO A 70 6.27 -23.77 -1.33
C PRO A 70 4.87 -23.59 -1.96
N ASP A 71 4.02 -24.61 -1.89
CA ASP A 71 2.65 -24.62 -2.43
C ASP A 71 1.72 -23.61 -1.73
N GLU A 72 1.98 -23.30 -0.47
CA GLU A 72 1.22 -22.33 0.32
C GLU A 72 1.68 -20.87 0.08
N THR A 73 2.88 -20.68 -0.49
CA THR A 73 3.49 -19.35 -0.65
C THR A 73 3.18 -18.66 -1.99
N VAL A 74 2.64 -19.39 -2.96
CA VAL A 74 2.29 -18.83 -4.27
C VAL A 74 0.98 -18.03 -4.22
N SER A 75 0.04 -18.39 -3.35
CA SER A 75 -1.26 -17.71 -3.22
C SER A 75 -1.21 -16.42 -2.40
N ILE A 76 -0.27 -16.29 -1.46
CA ILE A 76 -0.17 -15.09 -0.60
C ILE A 76 0.61 -13.95 -1.29
N HIS A 77 1.65 -14.26 -2.06
CA HIS A 77 2.48 -13.24 -2.72
C HIS A 77 2.02 -12.84 -4.13
N LYS A 78 1.10 -13.59 -4.75
CA LYS A 78 0.63 -13.33 -6.12
C LYS A 78 -0.80 -12.76 -6.19
N VAL A 79 -1.30 -12.12 -5.13
CA VAL A 79 -2.62 -11.47 -5.19
C VAL A 79 -2.54 -9.94 -5.36
N ASN A 80 -1.39 -9.26 -5.13
CA ASN A 80 -1.39 -7.79 -5.33
C ASN A 80 -0.06 -7.07 -5.57
N THR A 81 1.05 -7.77 -5.85
CA THR A 81 2.37 -7.11 -5.82
C THR A 81 2.74 -6.41 -7.14
N GLY A 82 2.09 -6.72 -8.26
CA GLY A 82 2.39 -6.12 -9.58
C GLY A 82 1.71 -4.77 -9.83
N MET A 83 0.58 -4.51 -9.19
CA MET A 83 -0.16 -3.24 -9.35
C MET A 83 0.13 -2.24 -8.21
N SER A 84 0.92 -2.65 -7.21
CA SER A 84 1.19 -1.87 -5.99
C SER A 84 1.93 -0.55 -6.27
N PHE A 85 2.94 -0.59 -7.14
CA PHE A 85 3.89 0.51 -7.33
C PHE A 85 3.31 1.73 -8.08
N GLY A 86 2.36 1.52 -8.98
CA GLY A 86 1.80 2.60 -9.82
C GLY A 86 0.87 3.55 -9.06
N ILE A 87 -0.11 3.01 -8.31
CA ILE A 87 -1.13 3.82 -7.62
C ILE A 87 -0.52 4.65 -6.48
N GLU A 88 0.47 4.11 -5.76
CA GLU A 88 1.16 4.84 -4.68
C GLU A 88 1.93 6.07 -5.19
N ARG A 89 2.42 6.04 -6.43
CA ARG A 89 3.08 7.18 -7.07
C ARG A 89 2.11 8.12 -7.77
N LEU A 90 1.04 7.56 -8.35
CA LEU A 90 0.04 8.33 -9.08
C LEU A 90 -0.76 9.25 -8.15
N LEU A 91 -1.09 8.80 -6.93
CA LEU A 91 -1.93 9.55 -6.00
C LEU A 91 -1.36 10.93 -5.61
N PRO A 92 -0.10 11.08 -5.14
CA PRO A 92 0.45 12.39 -4.81
C PRO A 92 0.64 13.29 -6.04
N ILE A 93 0.94 12.71 -7.21
CA ILE A 93 1.10 13.46 -8.47
C ILE A 93 -0.25 14.02 -8.93
N ALA A 94 -1.29 13.18 -8.96
CA ALA A 94 -2.64 13.60 -9.35
C ALA A 94 -3.21 14.63 -8.36
N PHE A 95 -2.90 14.50 -7.07
CA PHE A 95 -3.27 15.50 -6.07
C PHE A 95 -2.60 16.85 -6.33
N ALA A 96 -1.28 16.87 -6.54
CA ALA A 96 -0.54 18.09 -6.84
C ALA A 96 -1.04 18.75 -8.13
N ALA A 97 -1.33 17.97 -9.17
CA ALA A 97 -1.90 18.46 -10.42
C ALA A 97 -3.30 19.09 -10.22
N SER A 98 -4.18 18.45 -9.44
CA SER A 98 -5.50 18.99 -9.10
C SER A 98 -5.39 20.30 -8.30
N ALA A 99 -4.45 20.39 -7.35
CA ALA A 99 -4.22 21.60 -6.57
C ALA A 99 -3.69 22.76 -7.43
N VAL A 100 -2.68 22.52 -8.28
CA VAL A 100 -2.11 23.54 -9.18
C VAL A 100 -3.16 24.06 -10.15
N THR A 101 -3.94 23.16 -10.74
CA THR A 101 -5.02 23.54 -11.68
C THR A 101 -6.15 24.28 -10.98
N GLY A 102 -6.48 23.92 -9.73
CA GLY A 102 -7.46 24.64 -8.91
C GLY A 102 -7.01 26.06 -8.57
N ILE A 103 -5.77 26.24 -8.12
CA ILE A 103 -5.20 27.57 -7.86
C ILE A 103 -5.20 28.41 -9.15
N GLY A 104 -4.81 27.82 -10.28
CA GLY A 104 -4.85 28.48 -11.59
C GLY A 104 -6.26 28.92 -11.99
N LEU A 105 -7.28 28.08 -11.72
CA LEU A 105 -8.68 28.41 -11.97
C LEU A 105 -9.18 29.58 -11.12
N HIS A 106 -8.82 29.64 -9.84
CA HIS A 106 -9.14 30.77 -8.96
C HIS A 106 -8.50 32.08 -9.45
N ILE A 107 -7.21 32.05 -9.81
CA ILE A 107 -6.50 33.23 -10.33
C ILE A 107 -7.11 33.68 -11.66
N ALA A 108 -7.37 32.74 -12.57
CA ALA A 108 -7.96 33.02 -13.87
C ALA A 108 -9.41 33.56 -13.75
N GLY A 109 -10.13 33.19 -12.69
CA GLY A 109 -11.46 33.70 -12.38
C GLY A 109 -11.50 35.19 -12.05
N HIS A 110 -10.38 35.76 -11.59
CA HIS A 110 -10.24 37.21 -11.40
C HIS A 110 -9.77 37.94 -12.68
N GLY A 111 -9.36 37.21 -13.71
CA GLY A 111 -8.92 37.76 -14.99
C GLY A 111 -10.08 37.99 -15.96
N GLY A 112 -9.90 38.91 -16.92
CA GLY A 112 -10.89 39.18 -17.97
C GLY A 112 -10.90 38.17 -19.14
N ASN A 113 -10.00 37.18 -19.13
CA ASN A 113 -9.78 36.26 -20.25
C ASN A 113 -10.55 34.95 -20.06
N HIS A 114 -11.76 34.89 -20.61
CA HIS A 114 -12.63 33.70 -20.54
C HIS A 114 -11.96 32.42 -21.08
N GLU A 115 -11.11 32.53 -22.11
CA GLU A 115 -10.35 31.41 -22.66
C GLU A 115 -9.38 30.81 -21.63
N THR A 116 -8.64 31.67 -20.90
CA THR A 116 -7.72 31.22 -19.86
C THR A 116 -8.47 30.51 -18.75
N TRP A 117 -9.60 31.08 -18.30
CA TRP A 117 -10.47 30.44 -17.32
C TRP A 117 -10.96 29.06 -17.80
N HIS A 118 -11.44 28.97 -19.05
CA HIS A 118 -11.94 27.73 -19.63
C HIS A 118 -10.87 26.63 -19.70
N ASN A 119 -9.64 26.99 -20.09
CA ASN A 119 -8.52 26.05 -20.15
C ASN A 119 -8.15 25.51 -18.75
N TRP A 120 -8.10 26.37 -17.74
CA TRP A 120 -7.89 25.94 -16.35
C TRP A 120 -9.04 25.08 -15.83
N ALA A 121 -10.28 25.37 -16.21
CA ALA A 121 -11.45 24.59 -15.81
C ALA A 121 -11.39 23.16 -16.37
N ILE A 122 -11.09 23.01 -17.67
CA ILE A 122 -10.91 21.69 -18.30
C ILE A 122 -9.76 20.93 -17.62
N ALA A 123 -8.61 21.58 -17.41
CA ALA A 123 -7.46 20.96 -16.77
C ALA A 123 -7.78 20.50 -15.33
N HIS A 124 -8.52 21.30 -14.57
CA HIS A 124 -8.93 20.97 -13.22
C HIS A 124 -9.91 19.79 -13.16
N ILE A 125 -10.89 19.74 -14.07
CA ILE A 125 -11.83 18.61 -14.18
C ILE A 125 -11.06 17.32 -14.53
N ALA A 126 -10.17 17.37 -15.52
CA ALA A 126 -9.39 16.21 -15.94
C ALA A 126 -8.47 15.70 -14.81
N ALA A 127 -7.75 16.60 -14.14
CA ALA A 127 -6.88 16.24 -13.01
C ALA A 127 -7.66 15.64 -11.84
N THR A 128 -8.83 16.19 -11.53
CA THR A 128 -9.70 15.70 -10.46
C THR A 128 -10.29 14.33 -10.78
N PHE A 129 -10.68 14.08 -12.04
CA PHE A 129 -11.16 12.76 -12.47
C PHE A 129 -10.06 11.68 -12.32
N VAL A 130 -8.83 11.98 -12.75
CA VAL A 130 -7.68 11.08 -12.57
C VAL A 130 -7.39 10.83 -11.10
N TRP A 131 -7.44 11.87 -10.28
CA TRP A 131 -7.23 11.76 -8.83
C TRP A 131 -8.30 10.87 -8.16
N LEU A 132 -9.58 11.04 -8.50
CA LEU A 132 -10.68 10.23 -7.97
C LEU A 132 -10.53 8.74 -8.32
N LEU A 133 -10.18 8.41 -9.57
CA LEU A 133 -9.93 7.03 -9.98
C LEU A 133 -8.75 6.41 -9.21
N SER A 134 -7.69 7.19 -8.99
CA SER A 134 -6.53 6.75 -8.21
C SER A 134 -6.90 6.50 -6.74
N VAL A 135 -7.70 7.39 -6.12
CA VAL A 135 -8.23 7.20 -4.76
C VAL A 135 -9.10 5.97 -4.67
N ALA A 136 -10.02 5.76 -5.62
CA ALA A 136 -10.87 4.57 -5.65
C ALA A 136 -10.04 3.27 -5.71
N GLY A 137 -8.99 3.25 -6.55
CA GLY A 137 -8.04 2.15 -6.61
C GLY A 137 -7.26 1.94 -5.31
N HIS A 138 -6.82 3.03 -4.67
CA HIS A 138 -6.14 3.00 -3.37
C HIS A 138 -7.05 2.42 -2.26
N VAL A 139 -8.28 2.94 -2.13
CA VAL A 139 -9.24 2.46 -1.13
C VAL A 139 -9.59 1.00 -1.35
N LYS A 140 -9.86 0.59 -2.61
CA LYS A 140 -10.15 -0.81 -2.95
C LYS A 140 -9.00 -1.74 -2.55
N ARG A 141 -7.75 -1.33 -2.75
CA ARG A 141 -6.56 -2.10 -2.33
C ARG A 141 -6.48 -2.25 -0.82
N HIS A 142 -6.77 -1.18 -0.09
CA HIS A 142 -6.65 -1.16 1.37
C HIS A 142 -7.93 -1.56 2.09
N ILE A 143 -8.97 -2.01 1.38
CA ILE A 143 -10.29 -2.34 1.96
C ILE A 143 -10.20 -3.39 3.09
N LEU A 144 -9.33 -4.39 2.95
CA LEU A 144 -9.13 -5.43 3.96
C LEU A 144 -8.41 -4.89 5.20
N TRP A 145 -7.48 -3.96 4.99
CA TRP A 145 -6.81 -3.25 6.08
C TRP A 145 -7.80 -2.36 6.82
N TYR A 146 -8.62 -1.58 6.12
CA TYR A 146 -9.70 -0.78 6.71
C TYR A 146 -10.68 -1.62 7.52
N ARG A 147 -11.12 -2.77 7.01
CA ARG A 147 -12.00 -3.70 7.76
C ARG A 147 -11.33 -4.23 9.03
N THR A 148 -10.05 -4.57 8.95
CA THR A 148 -9.26 -5.05 10.09
C THR A 148 -9.00 -3.94 11.11
N PHE A 149 -8.89 -2.70 10.65
CA PHE A 149 -8.72 -1.51 11.47
C PHE A 149 -9.98 -1.19 12.27
N ILE A 150 -11.16 -1.23 11.63
CA ILE A 150 -12.46 -1.05 12.29
C ILE A 150 -12.70 -2.14 13.35
N SER A 151 -12.29 -3.39 13.10
CA SER A 151 -12.55 -4.50 14.02
C SER A 151 -11.60 -4.58 15.21
N LYS A 152 -10.39 -3.98 15.14
CA LYS A 152 -9.37 -4.06 16.22
C LYS A 152 -9.23 -2.80 17.07
N GLY A 153 -9.93 -1.73 16.73
CA GLY A 153 -9.84 -0.44 17.43
C GLY A 153 -8.54 0.32 17.12
N LEU A 154 -8.53 1.61 17.47
CA LEU A 154 -7.52 2.57 17.04
C LEU A 154 -6.15 2.37 17.72
N ALA A 155 -5.17 1.88 16.96
CA ALA A 155 -3.76 1.96 17.32
C ALA A 155 -3.19 3.35 16.91
N LYS A 156 -2.39 3.98 17.79
CA LYS A 156 -1.84 5.35 17.59
C LYS A 156 -1.08 5.55 16.25
N LYS A 157 -0.47 4.50 15.70
CA LYS A 157 0.32 4.55 14.45
C LYS A 157 -0.55 4.80 13.21
N ASP A 158 -1.82 4.41 13.25
CA ASP A 158 -2.68 4.36 12.07
C ASP A 158 -3.68 5.53 12.01
N TRP A 159 -3.69 6.41 13.02
CA TRP A 159 -4.54 7.61 13.11
C TRP A 159 -4.28 8.61 11.97
N ILE A 160 -3.00 8.82 11.62
CA ILE A 160 -2.60 9.79 10.59
C ILE A 160 -3.25 9.42 9.24
N THR A 161 -3.17 8.16 8.85
CA THR A 161 -3.75 7.66 7.59
C THR A 161 -5.27 7.83 7.56
N PHE A 162 -5.94 7.57 8.69
CA PHE A 162 -7.38 7.75 8.83
C PHE A 162 -7.76 9.23 8.72
N SER A 163 -7.10 10.12 9.46
CA SER A 163 -7.35 11.57 9.42
C SER A 163 -7.15 12.15 8.02
N VAL A 164 -6.07 11.77 7.34
CA VAL A 164 -5.80 12.22 5.96
C VAL A 164 -6.90 11.73 5.02
N SER A 165 -7.35 10.49 5.15
CA SER A 165 -8.41 9.93 4.30
C SER A 165 -9.77 10.61 4.53
N THR A 166 -10.11 10.94 5.79
CA THR A 166 -11.33 11.68 6.14
C THR A 166 -11.31 13.10 5.57
N LEU A 167 -10.18 13.81 5.69
CA LEU A 167 -10.01 15.15 5.12
C LEU A 167 -10.17 15.17 3.61
N PHE A 168 -9.61 14.18 2.92
CA PHE A 168 -9.79 14.05 1.47
C PHE A 168 -11.25 13.81 1.08
N LEU A 169 -11.97 13.01 1.86
CA LEU A 169 -13.39 12.74 1.66
C LEU A 169 -14.23 14.01 1.85
N SER A 170 -13.95 14.82 2.89
CA SER A 170 -14.66 16.08 3.11
C SER A 170 -14.44 17.06 1.96
N VAL A 171 -13.19 17.25 1.51
CA VAL A 171 -12.89 18.16 0.37
C VAL A 171 -13.62 17.73 -0.90
N THR A 172 -13.68 16.42 -1.17
CA THR A 172 -14.38 15.86 -2.33
C THR A 172 -15.89 16.09 -2.26
N ILE A 173 -16.50 15.84 -1.10
CA ILE A 173 -17.93 16.05 -0.88
C ILE A 173 -18.28 17.52 -1.04
N THR A 174 -17.50 18.43 -0.46
CA THR A 174 -17.70 19.87 -0.61
C THR A 174 -17.65 20.30 -2.07
N GLY A 175 -16.66 19.81 -2.85
CA GLY A 175 -16.58 20.09 -4.29
C GLY A 175 -17.80 19.60 -5.09
N LEU A 176 -18.28 18.39 -4.82
CA LEU A 176 -19.47 17.83 -5.48
C LEU A 176 -20.75 18.62 -5.13
N LEU A 177 -20.89 19.04 -3.87
CA LEU A 177 -22.03 19.85 -3.42
C LEU A 177 -22.04 21.23 -4.09
N LEU A 178 -20.88 21.86 -4.23
CA LEU A 178 -20.74 23.14 -4.96
C LEU A 178 -21.22 23.00 -6.42
N ILE A 179 -20.81 21.94 -7.12
CA ILE A 179 -21.24 21.68 -8.50
C ILE A 179 -22.75 21.45 -8.57
N ALA A 180 -23.30 20.62 -7.68
CA ALA A 180 -24.73 20.30 -7.65
C ALA A 180 -25.61 21.52 -7.32
N TYR A 181 -25.16 22.39 -6.41
CA TYR A 181 -25.90 23.57 -5.99
C TYR A 181 -25.89 24.69 -7.05
N ILE A 182 -24.75 24.87 -7.73
CA ILE A 182 -24.62 25.84 -8.84
C ILE A 182 -25.40 25.35 -10.08
N GLY A 183 -25.44 24.04 -10.35
CA GLY A 183 -26.20 23.47 -11.46
C GLY A 183 -27.74 23.46 -11.25
N GLY A 184 -28.22 23.70 -10.03
CA GLY A 184 -29.64 23.65 -9.68
C GLY A 184 -30.32 25.00 -9.44
N SER A 185 -29.59 26.10 -9.36
CA SER A 185 -30.15 27.41 -9.03
C SER A 185 -29.95 28.43 -10.16
N LYS A 186 -31.04 29.05 -10.60
CA LYS A 186 -31.09 30.19 -11.54
C LYS A 186 -30.47 31.48 -10.95
N LEU A 187 -29.40 31.38 -10.16
CA LEU A 187 -28.80 32.49 -9.43
C LEU A 187 -27.26 32.45 -9.46
N GLY A 188 -26.67 31.96 -10.56
CA GLY A 188 -25.22 32.02 -10.80
C GLY A 188 -24.69 33.41 -11.18
N HIS A 189 -24.96 34.45 -10.38
CA HIS A 189 -24.41 35.80 -10.59
C HIS A 189 -23.69 36.43 -9.39
N TRP A 190 -23.68 35.83 -8.20
CA TRP A 190 -23.22 36.54 -6.99
C TRP A 190 -22.15 35.85 -6.11
N ILE A 191 -21.57 34.71 -6.52
CA ILE A 191 -20.53 34.03 -5.71
C ILE A 191 -19.27 33.75 -6.54
N ILE A 192 -18.68 34.80 -7.10
CA ILE A 192 -17.27 34.82 -7.56
C ILE A 192 -16.54 36.01 -6.89
N ALA A 193 -16.90 36.31 -5.64
CA ALA A 193 -16.30 37.37 -4.85
C ALA A 193 -16.10 36.91 -3.40
N LEU A 194 -15.17 35.97 -3.21
CA LEU A 194 -14.45 35.65 -1.97
C LEU A 194 -13.34 34.64 -2.32
#